data_AF-A0A8B6G7A6-F1
#
_entry.id   AF-A0A8B6G7A6-F1
#
_cell.length_a   1.000
_cell.length_b   1.000
_cell.length_c   1.000
_cell.angle_alpha   90.00
_cell.angle_beta   90.00
_cell.angle_gamma   90.00
#
_symmetry.space_group_name_H-M   'P 1'
#
loop_
_entity.id
_entity.type
_entity.pdbx_description
1 polymer ?
#
loop_
_entity_poly.entity_id
_entity_poly.type
_entity_poly.pdbx_seq_one_letter_code
_entity_poly.pdbx_strand_id
1 'polypeptide(L)'
;NLAASVLCIIVYFDSHKVESRSLRNKRAVTNITWQLTYYFGYGRAKALLNYGCFCGWYGSGTPVDVIDQCCKDHDDCYGHVAECWPKIWPYSYELQNGTVKCQ
;
A
#
# COMPACT_ATOMS: atom_id res chain seq x y z
N ASN A 1 -23.67 42.89 -13.64
CA ASN A 1 -23.20 42.07 -14.78
C ASN A 1 -23.12 40.62 -14.31
N LEU A 2 -24.20 39.85 -14.51
CA LEU A 2 -24.41 38.51 -13.90
C LEU A 2 -23.35 37.47 -14.32
N ALA A 3 -22.60 37.73 -15.38
CA ALA A 3 -21.52 36.86 -15.86
C ALA A 3 -20.32 36.76 -14.89
N ALA A 4 -19.98 37.85 -14.17
CA ALA A 4 -18.82 37.86 -13.27
C ALA A 4 -19.04 37.02 -12.00
N SER A 5 -20.28 36.97 -11.50
CA SER A 5 -20.67 36.15 -10.34
C SER A 5 -20.72 34.66 -10.66
N VAL A 6 -21.09 34.29 -11.89
CA VAL A 6 -21.13 32.87 -12.33
C VAL A 6 -19.71 32.33 -12.53
N LEU A 7 -18.78 33.15 -13.01
CA LEU A 7 -17.36 32.79 -13.14
C LEU A 7 -16.74 32.42 -11.78
N CYS A 8 -16.97 33.22 -10.72
CA CYS A 8 -16.52 32.87 -9.36
C CYS A 8 -17.11 31.55 -8.86
N ILE A 9 -18.35 31.24 -9.21
CA ILE A 9 -18.99 29.98 -8.83
C ILE A 9 -18.38 28.79 -9.58
N ILE A 10 -18.08 28.94 -10.88
CA ILE A 10 -17.39 27.90 -11.65
C ILE A 10 -15.97 27.68 -11.12
N VAL A 11 -15.23 28.73 -10.74
CA VAL A 11 -13.90 28.59 -10.12
C VAL A 11 -13.99 28.00 -8.70
N TYR A 12 -15.07 28.32 -7.95
CA TYR A 12 -15.34 27.72 -6.65
C TYR A 12 -15.67 26.22 -6.77
N PHE A 13 -16.41 25.80 -7.79
CA PHE A 13 -16.74 24.39 -8.04
C PHE A 13 -15.61 23.59 -8.70
N ASP A 14 -14.67 24.21 -9.43
CA ASP A 14 -13.48 23.52 -9.97
C ASP A 14 -12.46 23.16 -8.87
N SER A 15 -12.69 23.65 -7.64
CA SER A 15 -11.99 23.20 -6.43
C SER A 15 -12.44 21.80 -5.94
N HIS A 16 -13.40 21.16 -6.62
CA HIS A 16 -13.81 19.79 -6.37
C HIS A 16 -13.33 18.79 -7.45
N LYS A 17 -12.13 19.00 -8.03
CA LYS A 17 -11.28 17.82 -8.24
C LYS A 17 -11.03 17.25 -6.85
N VAL A 18 -11.91 16.35 -6.43
CA VAL A 18 -11.59 15.34 -5.43
C VAL A 18 -10.27 14.79 -5.91
N GLU A 19 -9.19 15.22 -5.27
CA GLU A 19 -7.93 14.57 -5.37
C GLU A 19 -8.27 13.12 -5.06
N SER A 20 -8.21 12.24 -6.05
CA SER A 20 -8.15 10.82 -5.78
C SER A 20 -6.78 10.53 -5.17
N ARG A 21 -6.41 11.24 -4.10
CA ARG A 21 -5.80 10.58 -2.98
C ARG A 21 -6.87 9.62 -2.54
N SER A 22 -6.84 8.44 -3.17
CA SER A 22 -7.36 7.20 -2.62
C SER A 22 -7.41 7.39 -1.11
N LEU A 23 -8.62 7.44 -0.55
CA LEU A 23 -8.83 7.43 0.89
C LEU A 23 -8.28 6.09 1.37
N ARG A 24 -6.95 6.03 1.54
CA ARG A 24 -6.16 4.80 1.60
C ARG A 24 -6.38 4.22 2.99
N ASN A 25 -7.50 3.51 3.15
CA ASN A 25 -7.93 2.95 4.42
C ASN A 25 -7.66 1.44 4.46
N LYS A 26 -6.76 1.09 5.39
CA LYS A 26 -6.61 -0.11 6.25
C LYS A 26 -6.53 -1.51 5.58
N ARG A 27 -5.62 -2.45 5.94
CA ARG A 27 -4.27 -2.57 6.58
C ARG A 27 -4.08 -4.04 7.00
N ALA A 28 -2.85 -4.49 7.38
CA ALA A 28 -2.40 -5.86 7.79
C ALA A 28 -1.33 -6.64 6.96
N VAL A 29 -0.73 -7.63 7.65
CA VAL A 29 0.71 -7.96 7.60
C VAL A 29 0.96 -9.48 7.79
N THR A 30 -0.07 -10.32 7.88
CA THR A 30 0.07 -11.71 8.36
C THR A 30 0.81 -12.63 7.38
N ASN A 31 0.36 -12.73 6.13
CA ASN A 31 0.95 -13.64 5.14
C ASN A 31 2.36 -13.21 4.72
N ILE A 32 2.57 -11.93 4.43
CA ILE A 32 3.89 -11.44 4.02
C ILE A 32 4.94 -11.61 5.13
N THR A 33 4.57 -11.45 6.41
CA THR A 33 5.52 -11.69 7.52
C THR A 33 6.04 -13.13 7.50
N TRP A 34 5.17 -14.08 7.20
CA TRP A 34 5.52 -15.49 7.18
C TRP A 34 6.35 -15.88 5.95
N GLN A 35 6.02 -15.29 4.80
CA GLN A 35 6.84 -15.41 3.60
C GLN A 35 8.24 -14.81 3.84
N LEU A 36 8.34 -13.58 4.36
CA LEU A 36 9.62 -12.94 4.68
C LEU A 36 10.44 -13.75 5.69
N THR A 37 9.79 -14.37 6.69
CA THR A 37 10.46 -15.24 7.67
C THR A 37 11.06 -16.48 7.00
N TYR A 38 10.37 -17.08 6.02
CA TYR A 38 10.90 -18.21 5.25
C TYR A 38 12.13 -17.84 4.42
N TYR A 39 12.12 -16.67 3.76
CA TYR A 39 13.26 -16.24 2.91
C TYR A 39 14.46 -15.70 3.69
N PHE A 40 14.20 -14.80 4.65
CA PHE A 40 15.26 -14.00 5.27
C PHE A 40 15.57 -14.43 6.71
N GLY A 41 14.74 -15.28 7.29
CA GLY A 41 14.77 -15.64 8.71
C GLY A 41 14.09 -14.58 9.59
N TYR A 42 13.67 -15.01 10.78
CA TYR A 42 12.87 -14.21 11.71
C TYR A 42 13.50 -12.85 12.05
N GLY A 43 14.83 -12.81 12.28
CA GLY A 43 15.53 -11.57 12.65
C GLY A 43 15.45 -10.50 11.57
N ARG A 44 15.71 -10.87 10.30
CA ARG A 44 15.63 -9.93 9.17
C ARG A 44 14.19 -9.59 8.81
N ALA A 45 13.28 -10.56 8.86
CA ALA A 45 11.86 -10.30 8.65
C ALA A 45 11.33 -9.25 9.64
N LYS A 46 11.69 -9.36 10.93
CA LYS A 46 11.34 -8.35 11.94
C LYS A 46 11.92 -6.97 11.63
N ALA A 47 13.16 -6.89 11.14
CA ALA A 47 13.78 -5.63 10.77
C ALA A 47 13.06 -4.94 9.59
N LEU A 48 12.60 -5.72 8.61
CA LEU A 48 11.84 -5.24 7.46
C LEU A 48 10.46 -4.67 7.83
N LEU A 49 9.84 -5.14 8.92
CA LEU A 49 8.48 -4.71 9.31
C LEU A 49 8.35 -3.23 9.72
N ASN A 50 9.45 -2.51 9.93
CA ASN A 50 9.45 -1.08 10.22
C ASN A 50 10.59 -0.37 9.48
N TYR A 51 10.91 -0.84 8.27
CA TYR A 51 12.00 -0.32 7.48
C TYR A 51 11.52 0.79 6.53
N GLY A 52 12.30 1.86 6.40
CA GLY A 52 12.03 2.91 5.43
C GLY A 52 10.69 3.62 5.65
N CYS A 53 10.12 4.09 4.54
CA CYS A 53 8.86 4.82 4.50
C CYS A 53 7.65 3.93 4.24
N PHE A 54 7.82 2.73 3.67
CA PHE A 54 6.74 1.88 3.18
C PHE A 54 6.78 0.44 3.72
N CYS A 55 7.92 -0.07 4.20
CA CYS A 55 7.94 -1.41 4.77
C CYS A 55 7.34 -1.44 6.18
N GLY A 56 6.13 -1.97 6.27
CA GLY A 56 5.44 -2.18 7.53
C GLY A 56 4.01 -1.71 7.54
N TRP A 57 3.60 -1.21 8.70
CA TRP A 57 2.25 -0.73 8.92
C TRP A 57 2.17 0.77 8.61
N TYR A 58 1.76 1.12 7.38
CA TYR A 58 1.66 2.48 6.80
C TYR A 58 2.75 2.78 5.76
N GLY A 59 2.58 3.84 4.99
CA GLY A 59 3.68 4.47 4.27
C GLY A 59 3.30 5.72 3.50
N SER A 60 4.20 6.71 3.48
CA SER A 60 4.05 7.96 2.76
C SER A 60 5.41 8.61 2.51
N GLY A 61 5.53 9.38 1.44
CA GLY A 61 6.78 10.04 1.06
C GLY A 61 7.48 9.32 -0.09
N THR A 62 8.81 9.39 -0.10
CA THR A 62 9.65 8.81 -1.15
C THR A 62 10.38 7.60 -0.58
N PRO A 63 10.41 6.46 -1.30
CA PRO A 63 11.16 5.30 -0.85
C PRO A 63 12.63 5.64 -0.58
N VAL A 64 13.16 5.17 0.56
CA VAL A 64 14.53 5.49 0.98
C VAL A 64 15.59 4.70 0.22
N ASP A 65 15.21 3.53 -0.31
CA ASP A 65 16.04 2.67 -1.15
C ASP A 65 15.20 1.66 -1.96
N VAL A 66 15.86 0.69 -2.59
CA VAL A 66 15.22 -0.36 -3.39
C VAL A 66 14.38 -1.34 -2.59
N ILE A 67 14.70 -1.57 -1.31
CA ILE A 67 13.92 -2.46 -0.43
C ILE A 67 12.60 -1.77 -0.09
N ASP A 68 12.67 -0.49 0.25
CA ASP A 68 11.51 0.33 0.55
C ASP A 68 10.59 0.53 -0.68
N GLN A 69 11.19 0.59 -1.88
CA GLN A 69 10.44 0.60 -3.14
C GLN A 69 9.64 -0.68 -3.34
N CYS A 70 10.21 -1.86 -3.06
CA CYS A 70 9.47 -3.13 -3.12
C CYS A 70 8.26 -3.13 -2.17
N CYS A 71 8.42 -2.54 -0.98
CA CYS A 71 7.32 -2.41 -0.03
C CYS A 71 6.23 -1.45 -0.52
N LYS A 72 6.61 -0.35 -1.18
CA LYS A 72 5.65 0.56 -1.83
C LYS A 72 4.88 -0.16 -2.94
N ASP A 73 5.56 -0.89 -3.82
CA ASP A 73 4.92 -1.60 -4.94
C ASP A 73 3.97 -2.69 -4.42
N HIS A 74 4.34 -3.35 -3.32
CA HIS A 74 3.48 -4.30 -2.64
C HIS A 74 2.23 -3.63 -2.04
N ASP A 75 2.37 -2.46 -1.44
CA ASP A 75 1.25 -1.66 -0.95
C ASP A 75 0.31 -1.20 -2.07
N ASP A 76 0.85 -0.85 -3.24
CA ASP A 76 0.07 -0.52 -4.43
C ASP A 76 -0.67 -1.76 -4.97
N CYS A 77 -0.03 -2.94 -4.97
CA CYS A 77 -0.67 -4.21 -5.33
C CYS A 77 -1.88 -4.53 -4.43
N TYR A 78 -1.71 -4.39 -3.11
CA TYR A 78 -2.82 -4.55 -2.16
C TYR A 78 -3.92 -3.48 -2.33
N GLY A 79 -3.56 -2.29 -2.81
CA GLY A 79 -4.52 -1.24 -3.14
C GLY A 79 -5.50 -1.63 -4.26
N HIS A 80 -5.07 -2.48 -5.21
CA HIS A 80 -5.92 -2.94 -6.31
C HIS A 80 -6.98 -3.95 -5.90
N VAL A 81 -6.82 -4.62 -4.75
CA VAL A 81 -7.74 -5.65 -4.24
C VAL A 81 -8.20 -5.33 -2.82
N ALA A 82 -8.34 -4.04 -2.50
CA ALA A 82 -8.62 -3.56 -1.14
C ALA A 82 -9.91 -4.15 -0.55
N GLU A 83 -10.90 -4.46 -1.38
CA GLU A 83 -12.16 -5.13 -1.01
C GLU A 83 -11.96 -6.53 -0.43
N CYS A 84 -10.85 -7.20 -0.75
CA CYS A 84 -10.49 -8.50 -0.20
C CYS A 84 -9.77 -8.38 1.15
N TRP A 85 -9.54 -7.16 1.64
CA TRP A 85 -8.71 -6.85 2.81
C TRP A 85 -7.44 -7.72 2.84
N PRO A 86 -6.64 -7.72 1.75
CA PRO A 86 -5.55 -8.67 1.49
C PRO A 86 -4.46 -8.62 2.56
N LYS A 87 -4.44 -7.49 3.24
CA LYS A 87 -3.61 -7.21 4.36
C LYS A 87 -4.08 -8.01 5.62
N ILE A 88 -5.38 -8.09 5.92
CA ILE A 88 -5.91 -8.75 7.15
C ILE A 88 -6.20 -10.22 6.91
N TRP A 89 -6.88 -10.52 5.80
CA TRP A 89 -7.35 -11.87 5.53
C TRP A 89 -6.20 -12.72 5.01
N PRO A 90 -5.91 -13.85 5.68
CA PRO A 90 -4.92 -14.77 5.17
C PRO A 90 -5.41 -15.38 3.87
N TYR A 91 -4.51 -15.50 2.91
CA TYR A 91 -4.72 -16.24 1.66
C TYR A 91 -3.93 -17.54 1.67
N SER A 92 -4.36 -18.51 0.88
CA SER A 92 -3.66 -19.78 0.74
C SER A 92 -2.46 -19.63 -0.19
N TYR A 93 -1.32 -20.19 0.23
CA TYR A 93 -0.10 -20.25 -0.56
C TYR A 93 0.77 -21.42 -0.11
N GLU A 94 1.69 -21.82 -0.97
CA GLU A 94 2.67 -22.85 -0.69
C GLU A 94 4.08 -22.33 -0.83
N LEU A 95 4.97 -22.83 0.03
CA LEU A 95 6.40 -22.55 -0.01
C LEU A 95 7.09 -23.75 -0.63
N GLN A 96 7.59 -23.60 -1.85
CA GLN A 96 8.26 -24.68 -2.58
C GLN A 96 9.54 -24.16 -3.21
N ASN A 97 10.67 -24.83 -2.96
CA ASN A 97 11.96 -24.54 -3.60
C ASN A 97 12.39 -23.06 -3.54
N GLY A 98 12.18 -22.38 -2.41
CA GLY A 98 12.50 -20.96 -2.31
C GLY A 98 11.59 -20.06 -3.15
N THR A 99 10.36 -20.48 -3.43
CA THR A 99 9.34 -19.67 -4.12
C THR A 99 8.02 -19.68 -3.36
N VAL A 100 7.23 -18.60 -3.48
CA VAL A 100 5.83 -18.55 -3.01
C VAL A 100 4.94 -18.89 -4.20
N LYS A 101 4.14 -19.95 -4.07
CA LYS A 101 3.10 -20.29 -5.05
C LYS A 101 1.74 -19.97 -4.47
N CYS A 102 0.98 -19.10 -5.13
CA CYS A 102 -0.43 -18.88 -4.80
C CYS A 102 -1.24 -20.12 -5.19
N GLN A 103 -2.22 -20.48 -4.36
CA GLN A 103 -3.19 -21.54 -4.67
C GLN A 103 -4.36 -20.99 -5.47
#